data_AF-A0A3M9Z5S1-F1
#
_entry.id   AF-A0A3M9Z5S1-F1
#
_cell.length_a   1.000
_cell.length_b   1.000
_cell.length_c   1.000
_cell.angle_alpha   90.00
_cell.angle_beta   90.00
_cell.angle_gamma   90.00
#
_symmetry.space_group_name_H-M   'P 1'
#
loop_
_entity.id
_entity.type
_entity.pdbx_description
1 polymer ?
#
loop_
_entity_poly.entity_id
_entity_poly.type
_entity_poly.pdbx_seq_one_letter_code
_entity_poly.pdbx_strand_id
1 'polypeptide(L)' 'MDAIHQVIRSNYALLADAIQAELIFLSTLSELAEDPTFRESVAEVIYSLGELSDTIDLQRRYLRSR' A
#
# COMPACT_ATOMS: atom_id res chain seq x y z
N MET A 1 13.91 -16.11 16.40
CA MET A 1 13.51 -15.79 15.01
C MET A 1 12.02 -15.49 14.92
N ASP A 2 11.16 -16.32 15.53
CA ASP A 2 9.70 -16.14 15.46
C ASP A 2 9.21 -14.79 16.01
N ALA A 3 9.79 -14.31 17.12
CA ALA A 3 9.48 -12.98 17.65
C ALA A 3 9.84 -11.84 16.67
N ILE A 4 10.97 -11.96 15.96
CA ILE A 4 11.40 -10.97 14.95
C ILE A 4 10.44 -11.03 13.75
N HIS A 5 10.11 -12.22 13.26
CA HIS A 5 9.14 -12.39 12.17
C HIS A 5 7.77 -11.83 12.55
N GLN A 6 7.33 -12.01 13.80
CA GLN A 6 6.07 -11.47 14.28
C GLN A 6 6.09 -9.93 14.28
N VAL A 7 7.15 -9.30 14.76
CA VAL A 7 7.30 -7.83 14.73
C VAL A 7 7.27 -7.31 13.28
N ILE A 8 8.03 -7.92 12.38
CA ILE A 8 8.05 -7.52 10.97
C ILE A 8 6.65 -7.67 10.35
N ARG A 9 5.96 -8.78 10.61
CA ARG A 9 4.60 -9.00 10.13
C ARG A 9 3.59 -7.97 10.65
N SER A 10 3.69 -7.61 11.93
CA SER A 10 2.84 -6.58 12.52
C SER A 10 3.10 -5.22 11.86
N ASN A 11 4.37 -4.86 11.65
CA ASN A 11 4.71 -3.62 10.96
C ASN A 11 4.21 -3.60 9.50
N TYR A 12 4.37 -4.72 8.78
CA TYR A 12 3.85 -4.86 7.41
C TYR A 12 2.32 -4.81 7.33
N ALA A 13 1.61 -5.32 8.32
CA ALA A 13 0.16 -5.16 8.39
C ALA A 13 -0.23 -3.68 8.56
N LEU A 14 0.43 -2.97 9.48
CA LEU A 14 0.19 -1.53 9.70
C LEU A 14 0.48 -0.70 8.44
N LEU A 15 1.58 -1.00 7.75
CA LEU A 15 1.92 -0.31 6.49
C LEU A 15 0.90 -0.61 5.38
N ALA A 16 0.46 -1.86 5.24
CA ALA A 16 -0.56 -2.24 4.27
C ALA A 16 -1.89 -1.49 4.52
N ASP A 17 -2.31 -1.39 5.79
CA ASP A 17 -3.52 -0.65 6.16
C ASP A 17 -3.39 0.85 5.85
N ALA A 18 -2.22 1.45 6.11
CA ALA A 18 -1.95 2.85 5.79
C ALA A 18 -1.93 3.11 4.27
N ILE A 19 -1.29 2.24 3.49
CA ILE A 19 -1.29 2.31 2.03
C ILE A 19 -2.71 2.18 1.49
N GLN A 20 -3.51 1.25 2.03
CA GLN A 20 -4.89 1.08 1.61
C GLN A 20 -5.74 2.34 1.88
N ALA A 21 -5.56 2.97 3.03
CA ALA A 21 -6.23 4.23 3.36
C ALA A 21 -5.85 5.35 2.39
N GLU A 22 -4.56 5.47 2.06
CA GLU A 22 -4.05 6.45 1.10
C GLU A 22 -4.59 6.20 -0.31
N LEU A 23 -4.62 4.94 -0.77
CA LEU A 23 -5.17 4.57 -2.08
C LEU A 23 -6.65 4.97 -2.20
N ILE A 24 -7.44 4.77 -1.14
CA ILE A 24 -8.84 5.19 -1.11
C ILE A 24 -8.93 6.71 -1.21
N PHE A 25 -8.16 7.44 -0.41
CA PHE A 25 -8.12 8.89 -0.42
C PHE A 25 -7.75 9.45 -1.81
N LEU A 26 -6.67 8.96 -2.41
CA LEU A 26 -6.19 9.40 -3.72
C LEU A 26 -7.19 9.07 -4.83
N SER A 27 -7.85 7.92 -4.75
CA SER A 27 -8.91 7.56 -5.71
C SER A 27 -10.08 8.54 -5.63
N THR A 28 -10.56 8.83 -4.42
CA THR A 28 -11.62 9.84 -4.20
C THR A 28 -11.17 11.23 -4.66
N LEU A 29 -9.94 11.62 -4.37
CA LEU A 29 -9.39 12.92 -4.76
C LEU A 29 -9.30 13.06 -6.30
N SER A 30 -8.89 11.99 -6.99
CA SER A 30 -8.82 11.95 -8.46
C SER A 30 -10.20 12.06 -9.12
N GLU A 31 -11.23 11.47 -8.51
CA GLU A 31 -12.63 11.58 -8.99
C GLU A 31 -13.20 13.00 -8.84
N LEU A 32 -12.76 13.74 -7.81
CA LEU A 32 -13.20 15.12 -7.55
C LEU A 32 -12.44 16.17 -8.37
N ALA A 33 -11.29 15.80 -8.93
CA ALA A 33 -10.45 16.74 -9.66
C ALA A 33 -10.93 16.92 -11.11
N GLU A 34 -10.99 18.17 -11.56
CA GLU A 34 -11.31 18.51 -12.96
C GLU A 34 -10.06 18.53 -13.85
N ASP A 35 -8.87 18.78 -13.27
CA ASP A 35 -7.61 18.88 -13.99
C ASP A 35 -7.09 17.49 -14.43
N PRO A 36 -7.01 17.21 -15.75
CA PRO A 36 -6.52 15.94 -16.25
C PRO A 36 -5.06 15.65 -15.87
N THR A 37 -4.19 16.67 -15.82
CA THR A 37 -2.78 16.48 -15.48
C THR A 37 -2.62 16.11 -14.02
N PHE A 38 -3.41 16.72 -13.14
CA PHE A 38 -3.46 16.31 -11.73
C PHE A 38 -3.92 14.86 -11.60
N ARG A 39 -4.99 14.45 -12.30
CA ARG A 39 -5.51 13.07 -12.25
C ARG A 39 -4.49 12.04 -12.74
N GLU A 40 -3.73 12.37 -13.78
CA GLU A 40 -2.63 11.54 -14.27
C GLU A 40 -1.53 11.38 -13.23
N SER A 41 -1.11 12.48 -12.59
CA SER A 41 -0.12 12.42 -11.50
C SER A 41 -0.59 11.56 -10.31
N VAL A 42 -1.88 11.66 -9.94
CA VAL A 42 -2.44 10.85 -8.86
C VAL A 42 -2.51 9.38 -9.26
N ALA A 43 -2.80 9.07 -10.53
CA ALA A 43 -2.81 7.70 -11.03
C ALA A 43 -1.43 7.04 -10.94
N GLU A 44 -0.35 7.77 -11.22
CA GLU A 44 1.02 7.26 -11.06
C GLU A 44 1.35 6.96 -9.59
N VAL A 45 0.88 7.80 -8.67
CA VAL A 45 1.06 7.57 -7.23
C VAL A 45 0.26 6.33 -6.79
N ILE A 46 -1.00 6.21 -7.22
CA ILE A 46 -1.84 5.03 -6.95
C ILE A 46 -1.16 3.76 -7.45
N TYR A 47 -0.63 3.77 -8.67
CA TYR A 47 0.11 2.64 -9.24
C TYR A 47 1.31 2.25 -8.36
N SER A 48 2.15 3.23 -8.02
CA SER A 48 3.36 3.01 -7.21
C SER A 48 3.04 2.46 -5.81
N LEU A 49 1.99 2.99 -5.17
CA LEU A 49 1.52 2.52 -3.88
C LEU A 49 0.91 1.11 -3.95
N GLY A 50 0.23 0.79 -5.05
CA GLY A 50 -0.27 -0.56 -5.34
C GLY A 50 0.87 -1.59 -5.40
N GLU A 51 1.92 -1.31 -6.18
CA GLU A 51 3.10 -2.20 -6.27
C GLU A 51 3.80 -2.41 -4.92
N LEU A 52 3.89 -1.34 -4.12
CA LEU A 52 4.47 -1.41 -2.78
C LEU A 52 3.59 -2.27 -1.84
N SER A 53 2.27 -2.09 -1.89
CA SER A 53 1.31 -2.88 -1.12
C SER A 53 1.48 -4.36 -1.42
N ASP A 54 1.48 -4.74 -2.70
CA ASP A 54 1.64 -6.13 -3.15
C ASP A 54 2.97 -6.74 -2.67
N THR A 55 4.05 -5.95 -2.73
CA THR A 55 5.37 -6.37 -2.27
C THR A 55 5.38 -6.64 -0.75
N ILE A 56 4.81 -5.73 0.05
CA ILE A 56 4.70 -5.90 1.50
C ILE A 56 3.85 -7.14 1.83
N ASP A 57 2.77 -7.34 1.08
CA ASP A 57 1.86 -8.46 1.30
C ASP A 57 2.51 -9.81 0.98
N LEU A 58 3.33 -9.85 -0.08
CA LEU A 58 4.16 -11.01 -0.42
C LEU A 58 5.18 -11.32 0.68
N GLN A 59 5.92 -10.31 1.16
CA GLN A 59 6.89 -10.48 2.25
C GLN A 59 6.22 -11.00 3.53
N ARG A 60 5.03 -10.49 3.86
CA ARG A 60 4.23 -10.95 5.00
C ARG A 60 3.86 -12.44 4.88
N ARG A 61 3.57 -12.94 3.67
CA ARG A 61 3.27 -14.36 3.41
C ARG A 61 4.52 -15.24 3.56
N TYR A 62 5.68 -14.81 3.07
CA TYR A 62 6.93 -15.55 3.24
C TYR A 62 7.34 -15.71 4.71
N LEU A 63 7.07 -14.70 5.54
CA LEU A 63 7.30 -14.76 6.99
C LEU A 63 6.35 -15.72 7.74
N ARG A 64 5.36 -16.32 7.07
CA ARG A 64 4.47 -17.36 7.63
C ARG A 64 4.94 -18.79 7.36
N SER A 65 5.93 -19.04 6.50
CA SER A 65 6.34 -20.42 6.22
C SER A 65 7.24 -20.95 7.34
N ARG A 66 6.61 -21.55 8.36
CA ARG A 66 7.14 -22.58 9.24
C ARG A 66 6.00 -23.30 9.93
#